data_AF-A0A511AFX5-F1
#
_entry.id   AF-A0A511AFX5-F1
#
_cell.length_a   1.000
_cell.length_b   1.000
_cell.length_c   1.000
_cell.angle_alpha   90.00
_cell.angle_beta   90.00
_cell.angle_gamma   90.00
#
_symmetry.space_group_name_H-M   'P 1'
#
loop_
_entity.id
_entity.type
_entity.pdbx_description
1 polymer ?
#
loop_
_entity_poly.entity_id
_entity_poly.type
_entity_poly.pdbx_seq_one_letter_code
_entity_poly.pdbx_strand_id
1 'polypeptide(L)'
;MNGPVLSGGVIVLVAVLLWMLYLLPSWRGRYQYNASERNAVRLNQALRVLAETSETPDEVRLELNARTALAQQKLAKRLQSEKEASELIRLRAELAATRADPMLRQARARRRVRVVAASVLILGLSIAGLGVWQLVSGGAQALIWIGGAPAVVAAVALQKMASVARRSLSRPAAEVLPEPAPRVSPPLHDQGRASWTPRPLPAPMAQVSGSLAHTARAEIEAAQELRRAERVAELRRRAAQMAPPEPVALPAPPAPAAAEEPSPYSRMGFVDDAEIEQHVRQMLQRRAAG
;
A
#
# COMPACT_ATOMS: atom_id res chain seq x y z
N MET A 1 -51.02 -44.79 12.84
CA MET A 1 -49.63 -45.16 13.20
C MET A 1 -48.73 -44.06 12.68
N ASN A 2 -48.47 -43.05 13.52
CA ASN A 2 -47.86 -41.78 13.12
C ASN A 2 -46.35 -41.86 13.39
N GLY A 3 -45.59 -42.16 12.33
CA GLY A 3 -44.15 -42.40 12.43
C GLY A 3 -43.33 -41.11 12.67
N PRO A 4 -42.21 -41.17 13.42
CA PRO A 4 -41.28 -40.06 13.67
C PRO A 4 -40.65 -39.42 12.42
N VAL A 5 -40.83 -40.03 11.25
CA VAL A 5 -40.28 -39.56 9.97
C VAL A 5 -40.81 -38.19 9.52
N LEU A 6 -42.00 -37.76 10.00
CA LEU A 6 -42.51 -36.41 9.72
C LEU A 6 -41.76 -35.29 10.48
N SER A 7 -41.19 -35.55 11.66
CA SER A 7 -40.43 -34.55 12.40
C SER A 7 -38.99 -34.42 11.88
N GLY A 8 -38.39 -35.53 11.42
CA GLY A 8 -37.00 -35.57 10.97
C GLY A 8 -36.69 -34.61 9.83
N GLY A 9 -37.56 -34.50 8.82
CA GLY A 9 -37.35 -33.59 7.69
C GLY A 9 -37.42 -32.11 8.09
N VAL A 10 -38.35 -31.75 8.96
CA VAL A 10 -38.46 -30.39 9.52
C VAL A 10 -37.24 -30.08 10.39
N ILE A 11 -36.78 -31.03 11.21
CA ILE A 11 -35.59 -30.88 12.05
C ILE A 11 -34.33 -30.66 11.19
N VAL A 12 -34.17 -31.41 10.09
CA VAL A 12 -33.01 -31.23 9.19
C VAL A 12 -33.08 -29.86 8.49
N LEU A 13 -34.26 -29.43 8.03
CA LEU A 13 -34.41 -28.13 7.39
C LEU A 13 -34.13 -27.00 8.37
N VAL A 14 -34.67 -27.08 9.58
CA VAL A 14 -34.39 -26.14 10.67
C VAL A 14 -32.90 -26.15 11.01
N ALA A 15 -32.26 -27.32 11.10
CA ALA A 15 -30.84 -27.45 11.39
C ALA A 15 -29.97 -26.82 10.29
N VAL A 16 -30.30 -27.00 9.00
CA VAL A 16 -29.58 -26.36 7.88
C VAL A 16 -29.79 -24.84 7.89
N LEU A 17 -31.00 -24.37 8.17
CA LEU A 17 -31.31 -22.95 8.26
C LEU A 17 -30.58 -22.29 9.44
N LEU A 18 -30.53 -22.97 10.59
CA LEU A 18 -29.75 -22.56 11.76
C LEU A 18 -28.25 -22.58 11.47
N TRP A 19 -27.76 -23.61 10.79
CA TRP A 19 -26.37 -23.71 10.40
C TRP A 19 -25.99 -22.57 9.45
N MET A 20 -26.86 -22.23 8.51
CA MET A 20 -26.64 -21.13 7.57
C MET A 20 -26.75 -19.76 8.26
N LEU A 21 -27.70 -19.58 9.18
CA LEU A 21 -27.84 -18.40 10.04
C LEU A 21 -26.61 -18.22 10.94
N TYR A 22 -26.00 -19.31 11.39
CA TYR A 22 -24.75 -19.31 12.15
C TYR A 22 -23.54 -18.98 11.26
N LEU A 23 -23.48 -19.53 10.05
CA LEU A 23 -22.31 -19.41 9.18
C LEU A 23 -22.24 -18.05 8.45
N LEU A 24 -23.38 -17.44 8.08
CA LEU A 24 -23.45 -16.12 7.44
C LEU A 24 -22.70 -15.00 8.22
N PRO A 25 -22.95 -14.81 9.53
CA PRO A 25 -22.26 -13.81 10.33
C PRO A 25 -20.78 -14.13 10.52
N SER A 26 -20.41 -15.41 10.66
CA SER A 26 -19.01 -15.82 10.86
C SER A 26 -18.10 -15.40 9.70
N TRP A 27 -18.62 -15.44 8.47
CA TRP A 27 -17.91 -14.97 7.28
C TRP A 27 -17.83 -13.44 7.21
N ARG A 28 -18.84 -12.75 7.72
CA ARG A 28 -18.89 -11.28 7.80
C ARG A 28 -17.92 -10.75 8.86
N GLY A 29 -17.73 -11.47 9.96
CA GLY A 29 -16.78 -11.15 11.03
C GLY A 29 -15.34 -11.08 10.55
N ARG A 30 -14.88 -12.03 9.72
CA ARG A 30 -13.50 -12.05 9.18
C ARG A 30 -13.14 -10.79 8.38
N TYR A 31 -14.11 -10.11 7.77
CA TYR A 31 -13.88 -8.84 7.08
C TYR A 31 -13.91 -7.62 8.02
N GLN A 32 -14.60 -7.73 9.16
CA GLN A 32 -14.62 -6.70 10.18
C GLN A 32 -13.35 -6.72 11.04
N TYR A 33 -12.73 -7.89 11.25
CA TYR A 33 -11.45 -8.04 11.96
C TYR A 33 -10.35 -7.14 11.38
N ASN A 34 -10.22 -7.09 10.05
CA ASN A 34 -9.24 -6.22 9.38
C ASN A 34 -9.55 -4.71 9.52
N ALA A 35 -10.82 -4.34 9.76
CA ALA A 35 -11.21 -2.95 10.00
C ALA A 35 -11.02 -2.56 11.47
N SER A 36 -11.33 -3.48 12.40
CA SER A 36 -11.15 -3.28 13.84
C SER A 36 -9.68 -3.23 14.23
N GLU A 37 -8.80 -4.03 13.62
CA GLU A 37 -7.35 -3.94 13.86
C GLU A 37 -6.80 -2.56 13.50
N ARG A 38 -7.20 -2.01 12.36
CA ARG A 38 -6.75 -0.68 11.93
C ARG A 38 -7.30 0.43 12.83
N ASN A 39 -8.52 0.27 13.35
CA ASN A 39 -9.09 1.21 14.32
C ASN A 39 -8.37 1.11 15.68
N ALA A 40 -8.05 -0.10 16.13
CA ALA A 40 -7.30 -0.32 17.38
C ALA A 40 -5.89 0.26 17.30
N VAL A 41 -5.19 0.11 16.16
CA VAL A 41 -3.87 0.70 15.93
C VAL A 41 -3.95 2.23 15.94
N ARG A 42 -4.94 2.83 15.27
CA ARG A 42 -5.14 4.29 15.27
C ARG A 42 -5.45 4.84 16.65
N LEU A 43 -6.23 4.11 17.45
CA LEU A 43 -6.62 4.54 18.79
C LEU A 43 -5.43 4.44 19.75
N ASN A 44 -4.65 3.36 19.70
CA ASN A 44 -3.40 3.24 20.43
C ASN A 44 -2.36 4.28 20.01
N GLN A 45 -2.29 4.61 18.71
CA GLN A 45 -1.41 5.65 18.21
C GLN A 45 -1.89 7.06 18.61
N ALA A 46 -3.20 7.30 18.64
CA ALA A 46 -3.77 8.54 19.14
C ALA A 46 -3.53 8.71 20.65
N LEU A 47 -3.67 7.64 21.44
CA LEU A 47 -3.35 7.66 22.88
C LEU A 47 -1.86 7.88 23.12
N ARG A 48 -0.99 7.26 22.32
CA ARG A 48 0.46 7.47 22.35
C ARG A 48 0.80 8.93 22.06
N VAL A 49 0.22 9.50 21.00
CA VAL A 49 0.44 10.90 20.62
C VAL A 49 -0.12 11.83 21.69
N LEU A 50 -1.30 11.55 22.27
CA LEU A 50 -1.85 12.33 23.37
C LEU A 50 -0.93 12.34 24.60
N ALA A 51 -0.34 11.19 24.93
CA ALA A 51 0.63 11.05 26.02
C ALA A 51 1.96 11.74 25.71
N GLU A 52 2.39 11.73 24.44
CA GLU A 52 3.59 12.46 23.98
C GLU A 52 3.33 13.98 23.86
N THR A 53 2.07 14.43 23.75
CA THR A 53 1.69 15.86 23.75
C THR A 53 1.30 16.43 25.12
N SER A 54 1.35 15.66 26.21
CA SER A 54 1.11 16.19 27.57
C SER A 54 2.37 16.74 28.26
N GLU A 55 3.52 16.72 27.58
CA GLU A 55 4.70 17.44 28.03
C GLU A 55 4.54 18.94 27.69
N THR A 56 4.46 19.75 28.72
CA THR A 56 3.89 21.11 28.81
C THR A 56 4.59 22.17 27.93
N PRO A 57 3.87 23.03 27.18
CA PRO A 57 4.46 24.17 26.52
C PRO A 57 4.49 25.41 27.44
N ASP A 58 5.69 25.97 27.58
CA ASP A 58 6.07 27.18 28.32
C ASP A 58 5.06 28.35 28.25
N GLU A 59 4.46 28.68 29.38
CA GLU A 59 3.46 29.74 29.53
C GLU A 59 4.01 31.19 29.53
N VAL A 60 5.31 31.44 29.27
CA VAL A 60 5.92 32.73 29.66
C VAL A 60 6.22 33.70 28.50
N ARG A 61 5.74 33.47 27.27
CA ARG A 61 5.97 34.42 26.13
C ARG A 61 4.74 34.78 25.29
N LEU A 62 3.60 35.11 25.91
CA LEU A 62 2.36 35.38 25.14
C LEU A 62 1.69 36.73 25.39
N GLU A 63 2.17 37.56 26.32
CA GLU A 63 1.41 38.77 26.69
C GLU A 63 1.58 39.95 25.71
N LEU A 64 2.69 40.03 24.95
CA LEU A 64 2.88 41.08 23.94
C LEU A 64 2.45 40.70 22.51
N ASN A 65 2.23 39.43 22.23
CA ASN A 65 1.86 38.93 20.91
C ASN A 65 0.36 38.65 20.75
N ALA A 66 -0.46 38.69 21.81
CA ALA A 66 -1.83 38.19 21.78
C ALA A 66 -2.72 38.84 20.70
N ARG A 67 -2.60 40.15 20.43
CA ARG A 67 -3.46 40.83 19.44
C ARG A 67 -3.03 40.57 17.99
N THR A 68 -1.74 40.56 17.70
CA THR A 68 -1.19 40.24 16.37
C THR A 68 -1.21 38.73 16.10
N ALA A 69 -0.97 37.91 17.11
CA ALA A 69 -1.07 36.45 17.05
C ALA A 69 -2.52 36.00 16.78
N LEU A 70 -3.55 36.66 17.34
CA LEU A 70 -4.95 36.33 17.01
C LEU A 70 -5.30 36.64 15.55
N ALA A 71 -4.76 37.71 14.98
CA ALA A 71 -4.96 38.06 13.57
C ALA A 71 -4.22 37.07 12.64
N GLN A 72 -2.96 36.73 12.97
CA GLN A 72 -2.18 35.73 12.26
C GLN A 72 -2.74 34.32 12.42
N GLN A 73 -3.30 33.98 13.58
CA GLN A 73 -3.97 32.71 13.84
C GLN A 73 -5.28 32.60 13.07
N LYS A 74 -6.05 33.69 12.93
CA LYS A 74 -7.24 33.70 12.06
C LYS A 74 -6.87 33.51 10.59
N LEU A 75 -5.81 34.16 10.11
CA LEU A 75 -5.30 33.96 8.75
C LEU A 75 -4.76 32.54 8.54
N ALA A 76 -3.99 32.00 9.48
CA ALA A 76 -3.49 30.64 9.44
C ALA A 76 -4.62 29.61 9.43
N LYS A 77 -5.64 29.78 10.28
CA LYS A 77 -6.84 28.91 10.28
C LYS A 77 -7.60 28.97 8.95
N ARG A 78 -7.72 30.15 8.33
CA ARG A 78 -8.37 30.29 7.01
C ARG A 78 -7.57 29.57 5.93
N LEU A 79 -6.26 29.80 5.84
CA LEU A 79 -5.39 29.10 4.88
C LEU A 79 -5.37 27.59 5.12
N GLN A 80 -5.43 27.15 6.37
CA GLN A 80 -5.51 25.73 6.72
C GLN A 80 -6.85 25.12 6.27
N SER A 81 -7.97 25.82 6.52
CA SER A 81 -9.29 25.37 6.06
C SER A 81 -9.41 25.33 4.54
N GLU A 82 -8.78 26.26 3.82
CA GLU A 82 -8.72 26.27 2.35
C GLU A 82 -7.87 25.13 1.81
N LYS A 83 -6.72 24.85 2.45
CA LYS A 83 -5.88 23.69 2.11
C LYS A 83 -6.62 22.39 2.36
N GLU A 84 -7.23 22.22 3.53
CA GLU A 84 -8.03 21.04 3.86
C GLU A 84 -9.20 20.86 2.89
N ALA A 85 -9.90 21.94 2.52
CA ALA A 85 -10.96 21.89 1.52
C ALA A 85 -10.41 21.45 0.14
N SER A 86 -9.25 21.96 -0.27
CA SER A 86 -8.61 21.59 -1.54
C SER A 86 -8.13 20.14 -1.55
N GLU A 87 -7.57 19.66 -0.43
CA GLU A 87 -7.15 18.28 -0.25
C GLU A 87 -8.36 17.35 -0.26
N LEU A 88 -9.44 17.70 0.43
CA LEU A 88 -10.69 16.95 0.41
C LEU A 88 -11.29 16.87 -1.00
N ILE A 89 -11.20 17.93 -1.80
CA ILE A 89 -11.62 17.93 -3.20
C ILE A 89 -10.73 17.00 -4.03
N ARG A 90 -9.40 17.04 -3.84
CA ARG A 90 -8.44 16.14 -4.52
C ARG A 90 -8.65 14.68 -4.14
N LEU A 91 -8.77 14.37 -2.86
CA LEU A 91 -9.11 13.03 -2.34
C LEU A 91 -10.45 12.54 -2.88
N ARG A 92 -11.46 13.42 -2.96
CA ARG A 92 -12.75 13.06 -3.60
C ARG A 92 -12.60 12.81 -5.09
N ALA A 93 -11.76 13.56 -5.79
CA ALA A 93 -11.48 13.37 -7.22
C ALA A 93 -10.70 12.07 -7.46
N GLU A 94 -9.69 11.76 -6.65
CA GLU A 94 -8.94 10.50 -6.69
C GLU A 94 -9.82 9.30 -6.33
N LEU A 95 -10.67 9.42 -5.32
CA LEU A 95 -11.67 8.41 -4.99
C LEU A 95 -12.71 8.28 -6.10
N ALA A 96 -13.09 9.37 -6.77
CA ALA A 96 -13.99 9.33 -7.92
C ALA A 96 -13.32 8.66 -9.11
N ALA A 97 -12.04 8.92 -9.39
CA ALA A 97 -11.24 8.28 -10.44
C ALA A 97 -11.04 6.78 -10.16
N THR A 98 -10.66 6.43 -8.93
CA THR A 98 -10.51 5.04 -8.49
C THR A 98 -11.86 4.30 -8.46
N ARG A 99 -12.96 5.01 -8.14
CA ARG A 99 -14.31 4.45 -8.23
C ARG A 99 -14.81 4.39 -9.68
N ALA A 100 -14.33 5.25 -10.57
CA ALA A 100 -14.69 5.30 -11.99
C ALA A 100 -13.98 4.20 -12.78
N ASP A 101 -12.96 3.57 -12.22
CA ASP A 101 -12.32 2.40 -12.79
C ASP A 101 -13.38 1.30 -13.07
N PRO A 102 -13.70 1.05 -14.35
CA PRO A 102 -14.81 0.20 -14.75
C PRO A 102 -14.60 -1.25 -14.32
N MET A 103 -13.34 -1.69 -14.17
CA MET A 103 -13.00 -3.05 -13.78
C MET A 103 -13.38 -3.33 -12.31
N LEU A 104 -13.12 -2.38 -11.40
CA LEU A 104 -13.46 -2.49 -9.98
C LEU A 104 -14.98 -2.45 -9.73
N ARG A 105 -15.72 -1.65 -10.51
CA ARG A 105 -17.19 -1.61 -10.45
C ARG A 105 -17.81 -2.93 -10.92
N GLN A 106 -17.32 -3.47 -12.03
CA GLN A 106 -17.82 -4.75 -12.56
C GLN A 106 -17.50 -5.91 -11.61
N ALA A 107 -16.31 -5.95 -11.00
CA ALA A 107 -15.95 -6.97 -10.03
C ALA A 107 -16.84 -6.94 -8.77
N ARG A 108 -17.11 -5.75 -8.23
CA ARG A 108 -17.99 -5.57 -7.06
C ARG A 108 -19.45 -5.89 -7.38
N ALA A 109 -19.94 -5.47 -8.56
CA ALA A 109 -21.28 -5.79 -9.02
C ALA A 109 -21.46 -7.31 -9.18
N ARG A 110 -20.50 -8.01 -9.81
CA ARG A 110 -20.49 -9.48 -9.93
C ARG A 110 -20.53 -10.17 -8.57
N ARG A 111 -19.76 -9.67 -7.59
CA ARG A 111 -19.74 -10.23 -6.23
C ARG A 111 -21.10 -10.07 -5.53
N ARG A 112 -21.73 -8.91 -5.64
CA ARG A 112 -23.07 -8.66 -5.07
C ARG A 112 -24.12 -9.55 -5.72
N VAL A 113 -24.14 -9.62 -7.06
CA VAL A 113 -25.09 -10.49 -7.79
C VAL A 113 -24.89 -11.95 -7.43
N ARG A 114 -23.63 -12.42 -7.30
CA ARG A 114 -23.33 -13.79 -6.86
C ARG A 114 -23.84 -14.09 -5.45
N VAL A 115 -23.68 -13.16 -4.50
CA VAL A 115 -24.18 -13.33 -3.13
C VAL A 115 -25.71 -13.38 -3.12
N VAL A 116 -26.37 -12.47 -3.84
CA VAL A 116 -27.84 -12.44 -3.94
C VAL A 116 -28.36 -13.72 -4.61
N ALA A 117 -27.78 -14.13 -5.75
CA ALA A 117 -28.16 -15.36 -6.44
C ALA A 117 -27.94 -16.60 -5.56
N ALA A 118 -26.83 -16.68 -4.82
CA ALA A 118 -26.59 -17.77 -3.87
C ALA A 118 -27.63 -17.78 -2.74
N SER A 119 -27.98 -16.61 -2.17
CA SER A 119 -29.02 -16.55 -1.14
C SER A 119 -30.40 -16.94 -1.66
N VAL A 120 -30.76 -16.52 -2.89
CA VAL A 120 -32.03 -16.88 -3.53
C VAL A 120 -32.08 -18.37 -3.84
N LEU A 121 -30.97 -18.95 -4.32
CA LEU A 121 -30.87 -20.39 -4.57
C LEU A 121 -31.13 -21.19 -3.29
N ILE A 122 -30.47 -20.83 -2.19
CA ILE A 122 -30.62 -21.57 -0.94
C ILE A 122 -32.02 -21.39 -0.36
N LEU A 123 -32.54 -20.16 -0.32
CA LEU A 123 -33.88 -19.89 0.17
C LEU A 123 -34.94 -20.62 -0.67
N GLY A 124 -34.78 -20.60 -2.00
CA GLY A 124 -35.65 -21.31 -2.94
C GLY A 124 -35.59 -22.84 -2.76
N LEU A 125 -34.41 -23.42 -2.56
CA LEU A 125 -34.25 -24.85 -2.24
C LEU A 125 -34.93 -25.22 -0.91
N SER A 126 -34.80 -24.38 0.12
CA SER A 126 -35.47 -24.61 1.40
C SER A 126 -36.99 -24.57 1.25
N ILE A 127 -37.53 -23.58 0.54
CA ILE A 127 -38.98 -23.47 0.28
C ILE A 127 -39.48 -24.64 -0.58
N ALA A 128 -38.72 -25.03 -1.62
CA ALA A 128 -39.06 -26.18 -2.46
C ALA A 128 -39.02 -27.50 -1.67
N GLY A 129 -38.05 -27.67 -0.79
CA GLY A 129 -37.96 -28.83 0.12
C GLY A 129 -39.14 -28.91 1.08
N LEU A 130 -39.56 -27.76 1.64
CA LEU A 130 -40.81 -27.67 2.42
C LEU A 130 -42.03 -28.00 1.57
N GLY A 131 -42.06 -27.57 0.30
CA GLY A 131 -43.14 -27.89 -0.63
C GLY A 131 -43.24 -29.37 -0.98
N VAL A 132 -42.11 -30.07 -1.14
CA VAL A 132 -42.09 -31.52 -1.36
C VAL A 132 -42.64 -32.26 -0.14
N TRP A 133 -42.26 -31.83 1.07
CA TRP A 133 -42.83 -32.37 2.30
C TRP A 133 -44.34 -32.13 2.39
N GLN A 134 -44.79 -30.90 2.07
CA GLN A 134 -46.21 -30.55 2.07
C GLN A 134 -47.02 -31.36 1.04
N LEU A 135 -46.44 -31.63 -0.13
CA LEU A 135 -47.06 -32.43 -1.18
C LEU A 135 -47.33 -33.86 -0.67
N VAL A 136 -46.36 -34.45 0.04
CA VAL A 136 -46.49 -35.80 0.62
C VAL A 136 -47.49 -35.83 1.79
N SER A 137 -47.60 -34.75 2.58
CA SER A 137 -48.49 -34.71 3.75
C SER A 137 -49.93 -34.24 3.44
N GLY A 138 -50.13 -33.43 2.41
CA GLY A 138 -51.41 -32.74 2.18
C GLY A 138 -51.73 -32.40 0.72
N GLY A 139 -50.96 -32.90 -0.26
CA GLY A 139 -51.27 -32.81 -1.70
C GLY A 139 -51.15 -31.42 -2.34
N ALA A 140 -50.74 -30.40 -1.59
CA ALA A 140 -50.55 -29.06 -2.13
C ALA A 140 -49.14 -28.90 -2.74
N GLN A 141 -49.08 -28.32 -3.94
CA GLN A 141 -47.86 -28.18 -4.75
C GLN A 141 -47.38 -26.73 -4.91
N ALA A 142 -48.10 -25.76 -4.36
CA ALA A 142 -47.83 -24.33 -4.58
C ALA A 142 -46.43 -23.92 -4.09
N LEU A 143 -45.98 -24.46 -2.96
CA LEU A 143 -44.67 -24.15 -2.37
C LEU A 143 -43.50 -24.65 -3.22
N ILE A 144 -43.68 -25.76 -3.96
CA ILE A 144 -42.66 -26.29 -4.88
C ILE A 144 -42.42 -25.29 -6.00
N TRP A 145 -43.48 -24.72 -6.58
CA TRP A 145 -43.35 -23.74 -7.65
C TRP A 145 -42.82 -22.39 -7.14
N ILE A 146 -43.25 -21.95 -5.95
CA ILE A 146 -42.79 -20.68 -5.34
C ILE A 146 -41.29 -20.72 -5.00
N GLY A 147 -40.77 -21.85 -4.50
CA GLY A 147 -39.35 -22.00 -4.16
C GLY A 147 -38.48 -22.48 -5.32
N GLY A 148 -38.99 -23.43 -6.10
CA GLY A 148 -38.26 -24.11 -7.17
C GLY A 148 -37.99 -23.22 -8.37
N ALA A 149 -38.96 -22.44 -8.83
CA ALA A 149 -38.78 -21.55 -9.97
C ALA A 149 -37.65 -20.51 -9.76
N PRO A 150 -37.60 -19.73 -8.65
CA PRO A 150 -36.50 -18.80 -8.42
C PRO A 150 -35.17 -19.50 -8.15
N ALA A 151 -35.18 -20.71 -7.56
CA ALA A 151 -33.96 -21.50 -7.37
C ALA A 151 -33.33 -21.90 -8.71
N VAL A 152 -34.12 -22.36 -9.68
CA VAL A 152 -33.63 -22.72 -11.01
C VAL A 152 -33.04 -21.50 -11.73
N VAL A 153 -33.71 -20.35 -11.68
CA VAL A 153 -33.20 -19.09 -12.28
C VAL A 153 -31.87 -18.67 -11.64
N ALA A 154 -31.77 -18.76 -10.31
CA ALA A 154 -30.55 -18.45 -9.58
C ALA A 154 -29.39 -19.41 -9.92
N ALA A 155 -29.67 -20.71 -10.06
CA ALA A 155 -28.70 -21.72 -10.46
C ALA A 155 -28.14 -21.45 -11.87
N VAL A 156 -29.00 -21.15 -12.85
CA VAL A 156 -28.60 -20.83 -14.22
C VAL A 156 -27.73 -19.56 -14.26
N ALA A 157 -28.08 -18.53 -13.48
CA ALA A 157 -27.27 -17.31 -13.38
C ALA A 157 -25.87 -17.59 -12.79
N LEU A 158 -25.79 -18.38 -11.73
CA LEU A 158 -24.52 -18.81 -11.12
C LEU A 158 -23.67 -19.66 -12.07
N GLN A 159 -24.29 -20.57 -12.82
CA GLN A 159 -23.61 -21.42 -13.79
C GLN A 159 -23.05 -20.61 -14.97
N LYS A 160 -23.81 -19.66 -15.51
CA LYS A 160 -23.31 -18.71 -16.52
C LYS A 160 -22.13 -17.90 -16.00
N MET A 161 -22.21 -17.37 -14.78
CA MET A 161 -21.08 -16.66 -14.16
C MET A 161 -19.85 -17.54 -13.96
N ALA A 162 -20.04 -18.78 -13.51
CA ALA A 162 -18.95 -19.75 -13.35
C ALA A 162 -18.29 -20.10 -14.69
N SER A 163 -19.07 -20.22 -15.77
CA SER A 163 -18.53 -20.48 -17.11
C SER A 163 -17.68 -19.32 -17.63
N VAL A 164 -18.09 -18.07 -17.39
CA VAL A 164 -17.33 -16.87 -17.76
C VAL A 164 -16.05 -16.78 -16.94
N ALA A 165 -16.11 -17.06 -15.63
CA ALA A 165 -14.94 -17.07 -14.77
C ALA A 165 -13.93 -18.18 -15.16
N ARG A 166 -14.43 -19.38 -15.50
CA ARG A 166 -13.58 -20.46 -16.02
C ARG A 166 -12.96 -20.08 -17.35
N ARG A 167 -13.72 -19.46 -18.27
CA ARG A 167 -13.21 -19.01 -19.57
C ARG A 167 -12.19 -17.88 -19.44
N SER A 168 -12.33 -16.98 -18.47
CA SER A 168 -11.31 -15.95 -18.21
C SER A 168 -10.04 -16.51 -17.60
N LEU A 169 -10.13 -17.56 -16.78
CA LEU A 169 -8.96 -18.26 -16.21
C LEU A 169 -8.28 -19.16 -17.26
N SER A 170 -9.07 -19.74 -18.17
CA SER A 170 -8.59 -20.66 -19.22
C SER A 170 -8.17 -19.95 -20.50
N ARG A 171 -8.24 -18.61 -20.54
CA ARG A 171 -7.55 -17.83 -21.55
C ARG A 171 -6.20 -17.49 -20.93
N PRO A 172 -5.19 -18.38 -21.00
CA PRO A 172 -3.84 -17.90 -20.79
C PRO A 172 -3.69 -16.75 -21.79
N ALA A 173 -3.24 -15.58 -21.31
CA ALA A 173 -2.62 -14.66 -22.22
C ALA A 173 -1.63 -15.53 -22.99
N ALA A 174 -1.86 -15.70 -24.29
CA ALA A 174 -0.96 -16.44 -25.15
C ALA A 174 0.28 -15.56 -25.22
N GLU A 175 1.11 -15.66 -24.18
CA GLU A 175 2.48 -15.25 -24.21
C GLU A 175 3.06 -16.05 -25.36
N VAL A 176 3.43 -15.34 -26.41
CA VAL A 176 4.06 -15.89 -27.60
C VAL A 176 5.40 -16.44 -27.13
N LEU A 177 5.37 -17.66 -26.60
CA LEU A 177 6.55 -18.40 -26.24
C LEU A 177 7.29 -18.67 -27.55
N PRO A 178 8.53 -18.18 -27.71
CA PRO A 178 9.31 -18.51 -28.89
C PRO A 178 9.41 -20.03 -28.99
N GLU A 179 9.23 -20.54 -30.21
CA GLU A 179 9.30 -21.96 -30.52
C GLU A 179 10.60 -22.54 -29.93
N PRO A 180 10.52 -23.56 -29.05
CA PRO A 180 11.70 -24.06 -28.37
C PRO A 180 12.64 -24.65 -29.41
N ALA A 181 13.75 -23.96 -29.68
CA ALA A 181 14.78 -24.43 -30.59
C ALA A 181 15.21 -25.85 -30.17
N PRO A 182 15.38 -26.78 -31.13
CA PRO A 182 15.79 -28.15 -30.82
C PRO A 182 17.12 -28.11 -30.09
N ARG A 183 17.15 -28.62 -28.86
CA ARG A 183 18.39 -28.72 -28.08
C ARG A 183 19.25 -29.80 -28.71
N VAL A 184 20.22 -29.37 -29.50
CA VAL A 184 21.28 -30.24 -30.01
C VAL A 184 22.20 -30.57 -28.83
N SER A 185 22.12 -31.80 -28.34
CA SER A 185 23.07 -32.32 -27.36
C SER A 185 24.46 -32.38 -28.02
N PRO A 186 25.49 -31.70 -27.47
CA PRO A 186 26.85 -31.85 -27.97
C PRO A 186 27.32 -33.31 -27.89
N PRO A 187 28.16 -33.78 -28.82
CA PRO A 187 28.74 -35.11 -28.73
C PRO A 187 29.49 -35.27 -27.40
N LEU A 188 29.21 -36.36 -26.69
CA LEU A 188 29.86 -36.68 -25.42
C LEU A 188 31.35 -36.97 -25.68
N HIS A 189 32.20 -35.99 -25.41
CA HIS A 189 33.64 -36.20 -25.32
C HIS A 189 33.95 -36.98 -24.04
N ASP A 190 34.90 -37.92 -24.12
CA ASP A 190 35.40 -38.65 -22.96
C ASP A 190 36.08 -37.66 -22.00
N GLN A 191 35.45 -37.42 -20.86
CA GLN A 191 35.87 -36.40 -19.89
C GLN A 191 36.92 -36.93 -18.90
N GLY A 192 37.51 -38.10 -19.17
CA GLY A 192 38.53 -38.70 -18.32
C GLY A 192 37.97 -39.19 -16.98
N ARG A 193 38.86 -39.42 -16.01
CA ARG A 193 38.48 -39.96 -14.68
C ARG A 193 37.70 -38.92 -13.87
N ALA A 194 36.55 -39.32 -13.34
CA ALA A 194 35.68 -38.49 -12.53
C ALA A 194 36.41 -37.94 -11.29
N SER A 195 36.84 -36.68 -11.35
CA SER A 195 37.32 -35.93 -10.20
C SER A 195 36.15 -35.23 -9.52
N TRP A 196 35.96 -35.46 -8.22
CA TRP A 196 34.95 -34.76 -7.45
C TRP A 196 35.32 -33.28 -7.32
N THR A 197 34.55 -32.40 -7.97
CA THR A 197 34.65 -30.95 -7.81
C THR A 197 33.37 -30.45 -7.15
N PRO A 198 33.45 -29.72 -6.02
CA PRO A 198 32.27 -29.20 -5.35
C PRO A 198 31.55 -28.22 -6.27
N ARG A 199 30.28 -28.52 -6.55
CA ARG A 199 29.43 -27.67 -7.40
C ARG A 199 29.00 -26.45 -6.58
N PRO A 200 29.22 -25.22 -7.04
CA PRO A 200 28.73 -24.05 -6.32
C PRO A 200 27.20 -24.13 -6.24
N LEU A 201 26.64 -23.70 -5.10
CA LEU A 201 25.19 -23.58 -4.97
C LEU A 201 24.68 -22.59 -6.02
N PRO A 202 23.50 -22.83 -6.60
CA PRO A 202 22.88 -21.90 -7.52
C PRO A 202 22.65 -20.55 -6.82
N ALA A 203 22.92 -19.47 -7.55
CA ALA A 203 22.68 -18.12 -7.04
C ALA A 203 21.20 -17.97 -6.63
N PRO A 204 20.91 -17.25 -5.53
CA PRO A 204 19.53 -17.01 -5.12
C PRO A 204 18.80 -16.24 -6.21
N MET A 205 17.56 -16.63 -6.51
CA MET A 205 16.77 -16.06 -7.62
C MET A 205 16.72 -14.53 -7.57
N ALA A 206 16.71 -13.94 -6.37
CA ALA A 206 16.68 -12.50 -6.17
C ALA A 206 17.93 -11.73 -6.68
N GLN A 207 19.04 -12.42 -6.96
CA GLN A 207 20.25 -11.87 -7.58
C GLN A 207 20.31 -12.12 -9.09
N VAL A 208 19.49 -13.04 -9.61
CA VAL A 208 19.46 -13.36 -11.05
C VAL A 208 18.62 -12.31 -11.77
N SER A 209 19.26 -11.53 -12.65
CA SER A 209 18.59 -10.52 -13.48
C SER A 209 17.49 -11.14 -14.32
N GLY A 210 16.29 -10.55 -14.28
CA GLY A 210 15.12 -11.04 -15.01
C GLY A 210 14.28 -12.10 -14.28
N SER A 211 14.68 -12.52 -13.08
CA SER A 211 13.82 -13.38 -12.26
C SER A 211 12.67 -12.57 -11.61
N LEU A 212 11.55 -13.24 -11.31
CA LEU A 212 10.43 -12.63 -10.57
C LEU A 212 10.83 -12.13 -9.17
N ALA A 213 11.80 -12.80 -8.54
CA ALA A 213 12.29 -12.39 -7.23
C ALA A 213 13.17 -11.13 -7.32
N HIS A 214 13.92 -10.98 -8.41
CA HIS A 214 14.69 -9.78 -8.69
C HIS A 214 13.78 -8.58 -8.97
N THR A 215 12.74 -8.74 -9.80
CA THR A 215 11.78 -7.66 -10.09
C THR A 215 11.04 -7.23 -8.83
N ALA A 216 10.58 -8.17 -8.01
CA ALA A 216 9.91 -7.86 -6.74
C ALA A 216 10.84 -7.09 -5.78
N ARG A 217 12.14 -7.42 -5.72
CA ARG A 217 13.10 -6.65 -4.92
C ARG A 217 13.31 -5.24 -5.47
N ALA A 218 13.46 -5.09 -6.77
CA ALA A 218 13.62 -3.78 -7.41
C ALA A 218 12.41 -2.87 -7.17
N GLU A 219 11.19 -3.41 -7.20
CA GLU A 219 9.96 -2.67 -6.87
C GLU A 219 9.95 -2.21 -5.40
N ILE A 220 10.35 -3.08 -4.47
CA ILE A 220 10.44 -2.75 -3.04
C ILE A 220 11.48 -1.65 -2.81
N GLU A 221 12.63 -1.74 -3.46
CA GLU A 221 13.72 -0.77 -3.35
C GLU A 221 13.30 0.59 -3.90
N ALA A 222 12.72 0.65 -5.10
CA ALA A 222 12.16 1.88 -5.66
C ALA A 222 11.12 2.53 -4.73
N ALA A 223 10.23 1.73 -4.13
CA ALA A 223 9.26 2.22 -3.14
C ALA A 223 9.92 2.71 -1.83
N GLN A 224 11.08 2.17 -1.46
CA GLN A 224 11.84 2.65 -0.31
C GLN A 224 12.58 3.96 -0.63
N GLU A 225 13.13 4.09 -1.83
CA GLU A 225 13.81 5.30 -2.29
C GLU A 225 12.85 6.49 -2.35
N LEU A 226 11.64 6.30 -2.87
CA LEU A 226 10.60 7.34 -2.87
C LEU A 226 10.30 7.82 -1.44
N ARG A 227 10.11 6.90 -0.49
CA ARG A 227 9.88 7.24 0.92
C ARG A 227 11.09 7.93 1.57
N ARG A 228 12.31 7.56 1.19
CA ARG A 228 13.54 8.25 1.65
C ARG A 228 13.59 9.67 1.08
N ALA A 229 13.30 9.84 -0.21
CA ALA A 229 13.28 11.13 -0.87
C ALA A 229 12.22 12.07 -0.27
N GLU A 230 11.02 11.56 0.03
CA GLU A 230 9.96 12.30 0.72
C GLU A 230 10.41 12.78 2.10
N ARG A 231 11.02 11.90 2.91
CA ARG A 231 11.55 12.28 4.23
C ARG A 231 12.63 13.35 4.14
N VAL A 232 13.56 13.23 3.19
CA VAL A 232 14.60 14.24 2.97
C VAL A 232 13.97 15.57 2.49
N ALA A 233 12.95 15.53 1.64
CA ALA A 233 12.24 16.71 1.19
C ALA A 233 11.49 17.40 2.34
N GLU A 234 10.87 16.62 3.24
CA GLU A 234 10.24 17.16 4.44
C GLU A 234 11.26 17.80 5.38
N LEU A 235 12.39 17.15 5.63
CA LEU A 235 13.48 17.71 6.42
C LEU A 235 14.00 19.03 5.83
N ARG A 236 14.17 19.10 4.51
CA ARG A 236 14.55 20.35 3.83
C ARG A 236 13.50 21.45 4.00
N ARG A 237 12.21 21.12 3.91
CA ARG A 237 11.12 22.10 4.15
C ARG A 237 11.15 22.62 5.58
N ARG A 238 11.35 21.74 6.56
CA ARG A 238 11.49 22.14 7.98
C ARG A 238 12.75 22.98 8.21
N ALA A 239 13.88 22.61 7.60
CA ALA A 239 15.11 23.40 7.67
C ALA A 239 14.92 24.79 7.07
N ALA A 240 14.22 24.93 5.94
CA ALA A 240 13.91 26.22 5.33
C ALA A 240 12.96 27.08 6.21
N GLN A 241 12.04 26.46 6.94
CA GLN A 241 11.16 27.17 7.89
C GLN A 241 11.92 27.64 9.14
N MET A 242 12.91 26.87 9.60
CA MET A 242 13.76 27.21 10.74
C MET A 242 15.01 28.00 10.35
N ALA A 243 15.21 28.28 9.05
CA ALA A 243 16.37 29.01 8.59
C ALA A 243 16.35 30.42 9.18
N PRO A 244 17.46 30.88 9.80
CA PRO A 244 17.61 32.27 10.19
C PRO A 244 17.39 33.18 8.97
N PRO A 245 16.92 34.42 9.16
CA PRO A 245 16.81 35.38 8.06
C PRO A 245 18.14 35.47 7.33
N GLU A 246 18.09 35.52 5.99
CA GLU A 246 19.31 35.65 5.18
C GLU A 246 20.14 36.82 5.73
N PRO A 247 21.45 36.61 5.99
CA PRO A 247 22.30 37.68 6.47
C PRO A 247 22.21 38.83 5.47
N VAL A 248 21.84 40.01 5.97
CA VAL A 248 21.80 41.23 5.17
C VAL A 248 23.15 41.37 4.51
N ALA A 249 23.17 41.27 3.17
CA ALA A 249 24.36 41.57 2.39
C ALA A 249 24.71 43.03 2.70
N LEU A 250 25.72 43.23 3.54
CA LEU A 250 26.33 44.53 3.71
C LEU A 250 26.72 44.98 2.30
N PRO A 251 26.38 46.21 1.88
CA PRO A 251 26.84 46.71 0.60
C PRO A 251 28.35 46.51 0.57
N ALA A 252 28.82 45.73 -0.40
CA ALA A 252 30.24 45.58 -0.62
C ALA A 252 30.80 47.00 -0.72
N PRO A 253 31.83 47.36 0.08
CA PRO A 253 32.45 48.66 -0.06
C PRO A 253 32.78 48.86 -1.54
N PRO A 254 32.55 50.05 -2.11
CA PRO A 254 32.93 50.31 -3.49
C PRO A 254 34.38 49.85 -3.65
N ALA A 255 34.64 49.04 -4.69
CA ALA A 255 35.96 48.50 -4.97
C ALA A 255 37.00 49.60 -4.70
N PRO A 256 38.02 49.35 -3.85
CA PRO A 256 38.89 50.42 -3.38
C PRO A 256 39.51 51.09 -4.59
N ALA A 257 39.09 52.33 -4.84
CA ALA A 257 39.96 53.28 -5.49
C ALA A 257 41.22 53.30 -4.61
N ALA A 258 42.36 53.07 -5.24
CA ALA A 258 43.66 52.95 -4.61
C ALA A 258 43.86 53.90 -3.40
N ALA A 259 44.45 53.36 -2.33
CA ALA A 259 44.94 54.01 -1.10
C ALA A 259 44.06 53.87 0.16
N GLU A 260 44.05 52.69 0.76
CA GLU A 260 44.14 52.58 2.22
C GLU A 260 45.30 51.63 2.54
N GLU A 261 46.33 52.16 3.21
CA GLU A 261 47.48 51.36 3.61
C GLU A 261 47.04 50.30 4.63
N PRO A 262 47.36 49.00 4.40
CA PRO A 262 47.02 47.95 5.34
C PRO A 262 47.68 48.24 6.69
N SER A 263 46.91 48.17 7.78
CA SER A 263 47.43 48.51 9.11
C SER A 263 48.67 47.66 9.42
N PRO A 264 49.73 48.21 10.04
CA PRO A 264 50.98 47.49 10.32
C PRO A 264 50.81 46.21 11.14
N TYR A 265 49.68 46.10 11.86
CA TYR A 265 49.34 44.97 12.71
C TYR A 265 48.53 43.88 11.99
N SER A 266 47.95 44.16 10.81
CA SER A 266 47.13 43.21 10.05
C SER A 266 47.92 42.02 9.48
N ARG A 267 49.25 42.15 9.37
CA ARG A 267 50.16 41.06 8.97
C ARG A 267 50.91 40.41 10.12
N MET A 268 50.71 40.85 11.36
CA MET A 268 51.45 40.32 12.51
C MET A 268 50.85 38.95 12.90
N GLY A 269 51.52 37.85 12.52
CA GLY A 269 51.11 36.48 12.85
C GLY A 269 50.30 35.75 11.78
N PHE A 270 50.07 36.37 10.62
CA PHE A 270 49.50 35.68 9.46
C PHE A 270 50.63 34.93 8.73
N VAL A 271 50.60 33.60 8.74
CA VAL A 271 51.47 32.77 7.90
C VAL A 271 50.69 32.46 6.64
N ASP A 272 51.27 32.77 5.48
CA ASP A 272 50.64 32.49 4.20
C ASP A 272 50.71 30.98 3.91
N ASP A 273 49.54 30.33 3.84
CA ASP A 273 49.43 28.90 3.52
C ASP A 273 50.11 28.55 2.19
N ALA A 274 50.14 29.49 1.23
CA ALA A 274 50.82 29.30 -0.06
C ALA A 274 52.35 29.18 0.09
N GLU A 275 52.95 29.91 1.04
CA GLU A 275 54.39 29.81 1.33
C GLU A 275 54.72 28.49 2.02
N ILE A 276 53.85 28.02 2.92
CA ILE A 276 53.98 26.71 3.57
C ILE A 276 53.94 25.59 2.53
N GLU A 277 52.96 25.62 1.62
CA GLU A 277 52.83 24.62 0.56
C GLU A 277 54.05 24.59 -0.39
N GLN A 278 54.60 25.75 -0.73
CA GLN A 278 55.82 25.83 -1.53
C GLN A 278 57.03 25.25 -0.79
N HIS A 279 57.18 25.54 0.49
CA HIS A 279 58.26 24.99 1.30
C HIS A 279 58.18 23.46 1.42
N VAL A 280 56.97 22.93 1.65
CA VAL A 280 56.71 21.48 1.68
C VAL A 280 57.03 20.84 0.33
N ARG A 281 56.60 21.46 -0.78
CA ARG A 281 56.89 20.97 -2.13
C ARG A 281 58.40 20.92 -2.40
N GLN A 282 59.13 21.94 -1.97
CA GLN A 282 60.57 22.00 -2.12
C GLN A 282 61.29 20.95 -1.27
N MET A 283 60.79 20.68 -0.05
CA MET A 283 61.32 19.62 0.82
C MET A 283 61.09 18.23 0.21
N LEU A 284 59.92 17.98 -0.34
CA LEU A 284 59.59 16.73 -1.04
C LEU A 284 60.45 16.53 -2.30
N GLN A 285 60.70 17.58 -3.07
CA GLN A 285 61.57 17.53 -4.24
C GLN A 285 63.02 17.20 -3.87
N ARG A 286 63.56 17.81 -2.80
CA ARG A 286 64.93 17.48 -2.33
C ARG A 286 65.04 16.03 -1.84
N ARG A 287 63.98 15.48 -1.25
CA ARG A 287 63.93 14.08 -0.81
C ARG A 287 63.79 13.08 -1.96
N ALA A 288 63.15 13.49 -3.06
CA ALA A 288 62.98 12.65 -4.25
C ALA A 288 64.23 12.62 -5.15
N ALA A 289 65.16 13.57 -4.97
CA ALA A 289 66.38 13.72 -5.76
C ALA A 289 67.65 13.18 -5.07
N GLY A 290 67.53 12.56 -3.89
CA GLY A 290 68.60 11.85 -3.19
C GLY A 290 68.24 10.39 -3.00
#